data_AF-A0AAJ6NZ80-F1
#
_entry.id   AF-A0AAJ6NZ80-F1
#
_cell.length_a   1.000
_cell.length_b   1.000
_cell.length_c   1.000
_cell.angle_alpha   90.00
_cell.angle_beta   90.00
_cell.angle_gamma   90.00
#
_symmetry.space_group_name_H-M   'P 1'
#
loop_
_entity.id
_entity.type
_entity.pdbx_description
1 polymer ?
#
loop_
_entity_poly.entity_id
_entity_poly.type
_entity_poly.pdbx_seq_one_letter_code
_entity_poly.pdbx_strand_id
1 'polypeptide(L)'
;MDSEQDFLFCNERIADRFNPFYEGEYLIIQTYPSEKKLVINKRCLNYESAKDHCNLENLAHDYTSFAVRIFHEGRLWDIDFLGNPSRLSKQQDWKIVQEYLDVDYDGETNEALICSCSYPYIERLINDRWSSFTSLFDDKGRSIEYCPNCNVTLIEQVDCDGDFSFYEQPRPVSCVGCDNYHGQFYGENLLTCAIHPHGWNDDICPDFFN
;
A
#
# COMPACT_ATOMS: atom_id res chain seq x y z
N MET A 1 -24.26 0.39 36.20
CA MET A 1 -23.05 0.58 37.02
C MET A 1 -21.93 0.27 36.07
N ASP A 2 -21.31 1.31 35.53
CA ASP A 2 -20.34 1.19 34.45
C ASP A 2 -19.09 0.53 35.04
N SER A 3 -18.66 -0.58 34.44
CA SER A 3 -17.54 -1.39 34.87
C SER A 3 -16.21 -0.75 34.44
N GLU A 4 -15.09 -1.13 35.07
CA GLU A 4 -13.75 -0.69 34.62
C GLU A 4 -13.46 -1.05 33.15
N GLN A 5 -14.15 -2.05 32.60
CA GLN A 5 -14.09 -2.41 31.18
C GLN A 5 -14.85 -1.43 30.28
N ASP A 6 -15.92 -0.80 30.77
CA ASP A 6 -16.69 0.19 30.01
C ASP A 6 -15.88 1.48 29.80
N PHE A 7 -15.00 1.84 30.75
CA PHE A 7 -14.07 2.96 30.60
C PHE A 7 -12.94 2.71 29.60
N LEU A 8 -12.62 1.45 29.27
CA LEU A 8 -11.66 1.13 28.22
C LEU A 8 -12.19 1.50 26.82
N PHE A 9 -13.51 1.49 26.61
CA PHE A 9 -14.14 1.94 25.37
C PHE A 9 -14.18 3.47 25.22
N CYS A 10 -13.89 4.24 26.29
CA CYS A 10 -13.68 5.69 26.18
C CYS A 10 -12.30 6.05 25.62
N ASN A 11 -11.39 5.08 25.50
CA ASN A 11 -10.12 5.26 24.82
C ASN A 11 -10.32 4.99 23.32
N GLU A 12 -10.24 6.03 22.49
CA GLU A 12 -10.45 5.94 21.04
C GLU A 12 -9.59 4.84 20.39
N ARG A 13 -8.34 4.67 20.83
CA ARG A 13 -7.43 3.62 20.32
C ARG A 13 -7.86 2.18 20.65
N ILE A 14 -8.63 2.00 21.72
CA ILE A 14 -9.19 0.69 22.11
C ILE A 14 -10.55 0.50 21.44
N ALA A 15 -11.37 1.55 21.38
CA ALA A 15 -12.65 1.54 20.69
C ALA A 15 -12.51 1.17 19.21
N ASP A 16 -11.48 1.67 18.52
CA ASP A 16 -11.23 1.37 17.10
C ASP A 16 -10.93 -0.12 16.82
N ARG A 17 -10.47 -0.90 17.81
CA ARG A 17 -10.28 -2.35 17.64
C ARG A 17 -11.58 -3.15 17.69
N PHE A 18 -12.63 -2.58 18.27
CA PHE A 18 -13.90 -3.27 18.52
C PHE A 18 -15.08 -2.63 17.80
N ASN A 19 -14.94 -1.40 17.30
CA ASN A 19 -15.98 -0.67 16.59
C ASN A 19 -15.74 -0.75 15.08
N PRO A 20 -16.53 -1.57 14.35
CA PRO A 20 -16.40 -1.67 12.90
C PRO A 20 -16.56 -0.30 12.23
N PHE A 21 -15.99 -0.15 11.04
CA PHE A 21 -16.23 1.03 10.22
C PHE A 21 -17.66 1.02 9.70
N TYR A 22 -18.27 2.20 9.68
CA TYR A 22 -19.63 2.37 9.18
C TYR A 22 -19.62 2.83 7.73
N GLU A 23 -20.63 2.41 6.99
CA GLU A 23 -20.82 2.83 5.61
C GLU A 23 -20.94 4.35 5.49
N GLY A 24 -20.14 4.96 4.61
CA GLY A 24 -20.08 6.41 4.43
C GLY A 24 -19.27 7.16 5.49
N GLU A 25 -18.57 6.45 6.38
CA GLU A 25 -17.68 7.04 7.36
C GLU A 25 -16.37 7.50 6.70
N TYR A 26 -15.91 8.70 7.05
CA TYR A 26 -14.64 9.25 6.64
C TYR A 26 -13.57 8.97 7.71
N LEU A 27 -12.45 8.41 7.28
CA LEU A 27 -11.32 8.07 8.12
C LEU A 27 -10.12 8.91 7.70
N ILE A 28 -9.51 9.60 8.66
CA ILE A 28 -8.20 10.22 8.47
C ILE A 28 -7.16 9.18 8.87
N ILE A 29 -6.46 8.65 7.87
CA ILE A 29 -5.46 7.60 8.06
C ILE A 29 -4.05 8.15 7.82
N GLN A 30 -3.06 7.61 8.52
CA GLN A 30 -1.66 7.82 8.17
C GLN A 30 -1.34 7.03 6.89
N THR A 31 -0.82 7.72 5.88
CA THR A 31 -0.38 7.12 4.61
C THR A 31 1.14 6.99 4.51
N TYR A 32 1.89 7.77 5.30
CA TYR A 32 3.35 7.68 5.39
C TYR A 32 3.84 8.01 6.81
N PRO A 33 4.83 7.29 7.37
CA PRO A 33 5.36 6.02 6.85
C PRO A 33 4.28 4.94 6.81
N SER A 34 4.47 3.96 5.92
CA SER A 34 3.56 2.81 5.84
C SER A 34 3.78 1.90 7.03
N GLU A 35 2.70 1.57 7.74
CA GLU A 35 2.73 0.76 8.95
C GLU A 35 2.07 -0.61 8.69
N LYS A 36 2.46 -1.63 9.47
CA LYS A 36 1.86 -2.97 9.36
C LYS A 36 0.35 -2.93 9.61
N LYS A 37 -0.10 -2.05 10.52
CA LYS A 37 -1.52 -1.81 10.82
C LYS A 37 -1.96 -0.47 10.28
N LEU A 38 -3.23 -0.40 9.88
CA LEU A 38 -3.85 0.87 9.55
C LEU A 38 -3.89 1.77 10.80
N VAL A 39 -3.22 2.93 10.74
CA VAL A 39 -3.24 3.93 11.81
C VAL A 39 -4.32 4.94 11.49
N ILE A 40 -5.37 4.94 12.30
CA ILE A 40 -6.48 5.89 12.21
C ILE A 40 -6.19 7.02 13.18
N ASN A 41 -6.10 8.24 12.65
CA ASN A 41 -5.94 9.45 13.45
C ASN A 41 -7.31 9.92 13.98
N LYS A 42 -8.33 9.89 13.12
CA LYS A 42 -9.68 10.34 13.46
C LYS A 42 -10.74 9.77 12.52
N ARG A 43 -11.97 9.66 13.03
CA ARG A 43 -13.17 9.20 12.31
C ARG A 43 -14.24 10.28 12.32
N CYS A 44 -14.91 10.50 11.19
CA CYS A 44 -15.89 11.57 11.00
C CYS A 44 -17.00 11.12 10.03
N LEU A 45 -18.20 11.68 10.14
CA LEU A 45 -19.28 11.50 9.14
C LEU A 45 -19.39 12.66 8.14
N ASN A 46 -18.61 13.73 8.36
CA ASN A 46 -18.63 14.93 7.54
C ASN A 46 -17.30 15.07 6.79
N TYR A 47 -17.37 15.14 5.46
CA TYR A 47 -16.20 15.28 4.58
C TYR A 47 -15.39 16.55 4.85
N GLU A 48 -16.04 17.72 4.94
CA GLU A 48 -15.34 19.00 5.15
C GLU A 48 -14.58 18.99 6.48
N SER A 49 -15.22 18.50 7.54
CA SER A 49 -14.55 18.36 8.84
C SER A 49 -13.37 17.38 8.80
N ALA A 50 -13.50 16.29 8.04
CA ALA A 50 -12.41 15.32 7.88
C ALA A 50 -11.24 15.91 7.08
N LYS A 51 -11.55 16.66 6.02
CA LYS A 51 -10.59 17.35 5.15
C LYS A 51 -9.83 18.43 5.90
N ASP A 52 -10.53 19.27 6.66
CA ASP A 52 -9.90 20.32 7.47
C ASP A 52 -8.97 19.72 8.52
N HIS A 53 -9.41 18.66 9.20
CA HIS A 53 -8.57 17.95 10.17
C HIS A 53 -7.33 17.35 9.50
N CYS A 54 -7.50 16.65 8.37
CA CYS A 54 -6.38 16.07 7.62
C CYS A 54 -5.35 17.13 7.18
N ASN A 55 -5.82 18.30 6.73
CA ASN A 55 -4.94 19.39 6.34
C ASN A 55 -4.15 19.94 7.53
N LEU A 56 -4.80 20.08 8.70
CA LEU A 56 -4.13 20.50 9.93
C LEU A 56 -3.06 19.49 10.38
N GLU A 57 -3.36 18.19 10.34
CA GLU A 57 -2.39 17.14 10.68
C GLU A 57 -1.18 17.18 9.73
N ASN A 58 -1.41 17.32 8.42
CA ASN A 58 -0.32 17.43 7.44
C ASN A 58 0.51 18.72 7.58
N LEU A 59 -0.03 19.78 8.17
CA LEU A 59 0.73 20.99 8.50
C LEU A 59 1.51 20.86 9.81
N ALA A 60 1.05 20.01 10.73
CA ALA A 60 1.68 19.80 12.03
C ALA A 60 2.82 18.77 12.00
N HIS A 61 2.92 17.96 10.93
CA HIS A 61 3.84 16.85 10.84
C HIS A 61 4.70 16.90 9.56
N ASP A 62 6.02 17.07 9.73
CA ASP A 62 6.97 17.18 8.61
C ASP A 62 7.36 15.83 7.98
N TYR A 63 7.21 14.72 8.73
CA TYR A 63 7.66 13.38 8.32
C TYR A 63 6.52 12.35 8.28
N THR A 64 5.29 12.80 8.48
CA THR A 64 4.12 11.94 8.52
C THR A 64 3.06 12.54 7.61
N SER A 65 2.50 11.73 6.73
CA SER A 65 1.43 12.17 5.84
C SER A 65 0.14 11.47 6.19
N PHE A 66 -0.94 12.23 6.15
CA PHE A 66 -2.30 11.78 6.40
C PHE A 66 -3.14 11.99 5.16
N ALA A 67 -4.13 11.12 4.97
CA ALA A 67 -5.10 11.27 3.92
C ALA A 67 -6.48 10.83 4.39
N VAL A 68 -7.51 11.44 3.80
CA VAL A 68 -8.90 11.06 4.05
C VAL A 68 -9.28 9.89 3.14
N ARG A 69 -9.95 8.90 3.71
CA ARG A 69 -10.59 7.78 3.02
C ARG A 69 -12.04 7.71 3.41
N ILE A 70 -12.88 7.15 2.53
CA ILE A 70 -14.25 6.81 2.86
C ILE A 70 -14.38 5.29 2.95
N PHE A 71 -15.09 4.81 3.96
CA PHE A 71 -15.47 3.41 4.04
C PHE A 71 -16.75 3.18 3.24
N HIS A 72 -16.64 2.37 2.19
CA HIS A 72 -17.72 2.11 1.26
C HIS A 72 -17.64 0.66 0.77
N GLU A 73 -18.77 -0.04 0.77
CA GLU A 73 -18.86 -1.45 0.36
C GLU A 73 -17.89 -2.38 1.09
N GLY A 74 -17.67 -2.11 2.39
CA GLY A 74 -16.77 -2.93 3.22
C GLY A 74 -15.28 -2.72 2.98
N ARG A 75 -14.89 -1.71 2.19
CA ARG A 75 -13.49 -1.37 1.86
C ARG A 75 -13.22 0.12 2.02
N LEU A 76 -11.95 0.49 2.07
CA LEU A 76 -11.52 1.89 2.03
C LEU A 76 -11.36 2.36 0.59
N TRP A 77 -11.85 3.56 0.32
CA TRP A 77 -11.77 4.21 -0.97
C TRP A 77 -11.07 5.57 -0.85
N ASP A 78 -10.27 5.89 -1.86
CA ASP A 78 -9.86 7.26 -2.12
C ASP A 78 -11.10 8.08 -2.51
N ILE A 79 -11.09 9.36 -2.17
CA ILE A 79 -12.21 10.27 -2.38
C ILE A 79 -11.91 11.30 -3.47
N ASP A 80 -12.95 11.74 -4.17
CA ASP A 80 -12.88 12.88 -5.08
C ASP A 80 -12.94 14.22 -4.32
N PHE A 81 -12.96 15.33 -5.07
CA PHE A 81 -13.04 16.68 -4.49
C PHE A 81 -14.40 17.00 -3.83
N LEU A 82 -15.42 16.17 -4.05
CA LEU A 82 -16.76 16.27 -3.45
C LEU A 82 -16.92 15.33 -2.24
N GLY A 83 -15.92 14.50 -1.93
CA GLY A 83 -15.97 13.51 -0.86
C GLY A 83 -16.58 12.17 -1.26
N ASN A 84 -16.88 11.94 -2.54
CA ASN A 84 -17.44 10.66 -2.99
C ASN A 84 -16.33 9.62 -3.20
N PRO A 85 -16.63 8.31 -3.02
CA PRO A 85 -15.68 7.26 -3.35
C PRO A 85 -15.29 7.32 -4.82
N SER A 86 -13.99 7.29 -5.10
CA SER A 86 -13.42 7.45 -6.43
C SER A 86 -12.72 6.19 -6.91
N ARG A 87 -11.61 5.83 -6.26
CA ARG A 87 -10.82 4.63 -6.57
C ARG A 87 -10.55 3.83 -5.31
N LEU A 88 -10.37 2.53 -5.45
CA LEU A 88 -10.06 1.68 -4.30
C LEU A 88 -8.74 2.15 -3.66
N SER A 89 -8.76 2.35 -2.35
CA SER A 89 -7.58 2.79 -1.61
C SER A 89 -6.53 1.68 -1.63
N LYS A 90 -5.26 2.06 -1.81
CA LYS A 90 -4.12 1.14 -1.63
C LYS A 90 -4.07 0.66 -0.17
N GLN A 91 -4.27 1.58 0.77
CA GLN A 91 -4.37 1.28 2.20
C GLN A 91 -5.74 0.64 2.49
N GLN A 92 -5.73 -0.53 3.11
CA GLN A 92 -6.92 -1.21 3.64
C GLN A 92 -6.66 -1.62 5.08
N ASP A 93 -7.74 -1.89 5.83
CA ASP A 93 -7.65 -2.53 7.14
C ASP A 93 -7.40 -4.03 6.98
N TRP A 94 -6.15 -4.37 6.65
CA TRP A 94 -5.73 -5.75 6.47
C TRP A 94 -5.80 -6.48 7.82
N LYS A 95 -6.60 -7.54 7.87
CA LYS A 95 -6.69 -8.39 9.07
C LYS A 95 -5.47 -9.28 9.13
N ILE A 96 -4.48 -8.90 9.93
CA ILE A 96 -3.18 -9.58 10.05
C ILE A 96 -3.18 -10.52 11.26
N VAL A 97 -2.48 -11.65 11.16
CA VAL A 97 -2.26 -12.56 12.30
C VAL A 97 -1.46 -11.83 13.39
N GLN A 98 -1.88 -11.91 14.66
CA GLN A 98 -1.18 -11.24 15.78
C GLN A 98 0.30 -11.62 15.87
N GLU A 99 0.64 -12.88 15.63
CA GLU A 99 2.02 -13.39 15.63
C GLU A 99 2.95 -12.59 14.71
N TYR A 100 2.43 -12.02 13.62
CA TYR A 100 3.21 -11.27 12.62
C TYR A 100 3.39 -9.80 12.96
N LEU A 101 2.58 -9.30 13.88
CA LEU A 101 2.68 -7.94 14.39
C LEU A 101 3.83 -7.81 15.37
N ASP A 102 4.13 -8.90 16.09
CA ASP A 102 5.21 -9.02 17.05
C ASP A 102 6.51 -9.56 16.44
N VAL A 103 6.55 -9.85 15.13
CA VAL A 103 7.82 -10.15 14.43
C VAL A 103 8.64 -8.87 14.36
N ASP A 104 9.52 -8.71 15.34
CA ASP A 104 10.68 -7.85 15.26
C ASP A 104 11.74 -8.54 14.40
N TYR A 105 12.52 -7.77 13.64
CA TYR A 105 13.62 -8.28 12.81
C TYR A 105 14.56 -9.13 13.68
N ASP A 106 14.51 -10.45 13.55
CA ASP A 106 15.41 -11.36 14.27
C ASP A 106 16.77 -11.50 13.57
N GLY A 107 16.88 -10.95 12.35
CA GLY A 107 18.09 -10.89 11.56
C GLY A 107 18.52 -12.22 10.95
N GLU A 108 17.78 -13.32 11.18
CA GLU A 108 18.22 -14.66 10.76
C GLU A 108 17.17 -15.42 9.95
N THR A 109 15.86 -15.21 10.14
CA THR A 109 14.87 -16.11 9.50
C THR A 109 13.59 -15.48 8.97
N ASN A 110 13.07 -14.41 9.58
CA ASN A 110 11.79 -13.83 9.16
C ASN A 110 11.80 -12.31 9.22
N GLU A 111 11.29 -11.66 8.17
CA GLU A 111 11.10 -10.20 8.12
C GLU A 111 9.67 -9.86 7.70
N ALA A 112 9.06 -8.91 8.39
CA ALA A 112 7.74 -8.38 8.04
C ALA A 112 7.91 -7.12 7.19
N LEU A 113 7.49 -7.21 5.93
CA LEU A 113 7.64 -6.18 4.92
C LEU A 113 6.28 -5.60 4.52
N ILE A 114 6.31 -4.42 3.91
CA ILE A 114 5.11 -3.74 3.41
C ILE A 114 5.32 -3.40 1.95
N CYS A 115 4.48 -3.96 1.09
CA CYS A 115 4.49 -3.65 -0.33
C CYS A 115 4.17 -2.16 -0.54
N SER A 116 4.65 -1.55 -1.63
CA SER A 116 4.37 -0.15 -1.97
C SER A 116 2.88 0.18 -2.13
N CYS A 117 2.02 -0.84 -2.30
CA CYS A 117 0.56 -0.68 -2.23
C CYS A 117 -0.02 -0.78 -0.81
N SER A 118 0.83 -0.72 0.23
CA SER A 118 0.48 -0.86 1.64
C SER A 118 -0.06 -2.25 2.03
N TYR A 119 0.20 -3.29 1.23
CA TYR A 119 -0.13 -4.67 1.60
C TYR A 119 1.02 -5.28 2.44
N PRO A 120 0.76 -5.73 3.67
CA PRO A 120 1.78 -6.33 4.53
C PRO A 120 2.00 -7.81 4.19
N TYR A 121 3.26 -8.24 4.16
CA TYR A 121 3.66 -9.62 3.89
C TYR A 121 4.90 -10.00 4.71
N ILE A 122 5.25 -11.28 4.72
CA ILE A 122 6.43 -11.78 5.43
C ILE A 122 7.34 -12.47 4.44
N GLU A 123 8.63 -12.19 4.56
CA GLU A 123 9.67 -12.98 3.94
C GLU A 123 10.27 -13.94 4.94
N ARG A 124 10.48 -15.19 4.50
CA ARG A 124 11.12 -16.23 5.29
C ARG A 124 12.25 -16.86 4.51
N LEU A 125 13.35 -17.12 5.18
CA LEU A 125 14.45 -17.89 4.62
C LEU A 125 14.17 -19.39 4.78
N ILE A 126 13.93 -20.09 3.68
CA ILE A 126 13.65 -21.53 3.66
C ILE A 126 14.66 -22.19 2.72
N ASN A 127 15.47 -23.12 3.24
CA ASN A 127 16.49 -23.83 2.47
C ASN A 127 17.41 -22.87 1.67
N ASP A 128 17.92 -21.83 2.32
CA ASP A 128 18.75 -20.78 1.72
C ASP A 128 18.08 -19.98 0.59
N ARG A 129 16.74 -19.98 0.51
CA ARG A 129 15.97 -19.15 -0.43
C ARG A 129 14.93 -18.30 0.30
N TRP A 130 14.88 -17.02 -0.03
CA TRP A 130 13.82 -16.13 0.43
C TRP A 130 12.50 -16.49 -0.25
N SER A 131 11.45 -16.62 0.55
CA SER A 131 10.10 -16.89 0.09
C SER A 131 9.13 -15.93 0.79
N SER A 132 8.24 -15.34 -0.01
CA SER A 132 7.22 -14.41 0.46
C SER A 132 5.93 -15.13 0.86
N PHE A 133 5.29 -14.68 1.93
CA PHE A 133 4.10 -15.27 2.53
C PHE A 133 3.07 -14.18 2.92
N THR A 134 1.79 -14.49 2.76
CA THR A 134 0.70 -13.60 3.20
C THR A 134 0.73 -13.43 4.72
N SER A 135 0.54 -12.19 5.20
CA SER A 135 0.40 -11.90 6.62
C SER A 135 -1.05 -11.98 7.13
N LEU A 136 -2.02 -12.23 6.24
CA LEU A 136 -3.44 -12.17 6.55
C LEU A 136 -3.91 -13.32 7.47
N PHE A 137 -4.93 -13.02 8.28
CA PHE A 137 -5.52 -13.93 9.26
C PHE A 137 -6.29 -15.09 8.61
N ASP A 138 -6.93 -14.85 7.49
CA ASP A 138 -7.68 -15.84 6.71
C ASP A 138 -6.77 -16.72 5.85
N ASP A 139 -5.72 -16.14 5.27
CA ASP A 139 -4.80 -16.85 4.37
C ASP A 139 -3.55 -17.45 5.05
N LYS A 140 -3.32 -17.15 6.34
CA LYS A 140 -2.37 -17.81 7.27
C LYS A 140 -1.05 -18.26 6.66
N GLY A 141 -0.29 -17.33 6.08
CA GLY A 141 1.04 -17.67 5.55
C GLY A 141 0.99 -18.54 4.29
N ARG A 142 0.01 -18.32 3.41
CA ARG A 142 0.07 -18.79 2.02
C ARG A 142 1.30 -18.19 1.34
N SER A 143 2.08 -19.02 0.64
CA SER A 143 3.19 -18.54 -0.19
C SER A 143 2.66 -17.69 -1.36
N ILE A 144 3.28 -16.53 -1.56
CA ILE A 144 2.92 -15.59 -2.62
C ILE A 144 4.17 -15.16 -3.40
N GLU A 145 4.07 -15.19 -4.72
CA GLU A 145 5.09 -14.64 -5.63
C GLU A 145 4.74 -13.20 -6.05
N TYR A 146 3.44 -12.90 -6.11
CA TYR A 146 2.90 -11.59 -6.47
C TYR A 146 2.04 -11.03 -5.35
N CYS A 147 2.05 -9.71 -5.20
CA CYS A 147 1.22 -9.01 -4.24
C CYS A 147 -0.27 -9.22 -4.56
N PRO A 148 -1.09 -9.76 -3.63
CA PRO A 148 -2.52 -9.97 -3.87
C PRO A 148 -3.31 -8.67 -4.14
N ASN A 149 -2.78 -7.52 -3.72
CA ASN A 149 -3.44 -6.22 -3.87
C ASN A 149 -3.10 -5.51 -5.18
N CYS A 150 -1.82 -5.43 -5.55
CA CYS A 150 -1.36 -4.69 -6.75
C CYS A 150 -0.68 -5.55 -7.82
N ASN A 151 -0.54 -6.86 -7.59
CA ASN A 151 0.06 -7.82 -8.49
C ASN A 151 1.53 -7.55 -8.87
N VAL A 152 2.26 -6.74 -8.10
CA VAL A 152 3.71 -6.57 -8.25
C VAL A 152 4.44 -7.84 -7.79
N THR A 153 5.52 -8.19 -8.47
CA THR A 153 6.42 -9.28 -8.05
C THR A 153 7.02 -8.94 -6.69
N LEU A 154 6.88 -9.83 -5.71
CA LEU A 154 7.44 -9.69 -4.35
C LEU A 154 8.78 -10.42 -4.19
N ILE A 155 9.19 -11.16 -5.21
CA ILE A 155 10.46 -11.89 -5.24
C ILE A 155 11.34 -11.19 -6.25
N GLU A 156 12.45 -10.60 -5.80
CA GLU A 156 13.55 -10.28 -6.70
C GLU A 156 14.19 -11.62 -7.09
N GLN A 157 14.14 -11.99 -8.38
CA GLN A 157 14.87 -13.15 -8.86
C GLN A 157 16.37 -12.87 -8.66
N VAL A 158 16.93 -13.40 -7.58
CA VAL A 158 18.37 -13.53 -7.45
C VAL A 158 18.75 -14.69 -8.36
N ASP A 159 19.08 -14.37 -9.61
CA ASP A 159 19.78 -15.30 -10.48
C ASP A 159 21.17 -15.52 -9.87
N CYS A 160 21.24 -16.50 -8.97
CA CYS A 160 22.49 -17.08 -8.51
C CYS A 160 23.10 -17.82 -9.70
N ASP A 161 24.29 -17.37 -10.10
CA ASP A 161 25.21 -17.98 -11.07
C ASP A 161 25.05 -17.53 -12.53
N GLY A 162 25.69 -16.41 -12.84
CA GLY A 162 26.37 -16.26 -14.13
C GLY A 162 25.95 -15.06 -14.97
N ASP A 163 26.92 -14.17 -15.10
CA ASP A 163 27.05 -13.14 -16.13
C ASP A 163 26.48 -11.75 -15.81
N PHE A 164 27.38 -10.79 -15.91
CA PHE A 164 27.20 -9.40 -15.58
C PHE A 164 26.70 -8.67 -16.83
N SER A 165 25.43 -8.84 -17.19
CA SER A 165 24.69 -7.96 -18.14
C SER A 165 23.19 -8.32 -18.05
N PHE A 166 22.22 -7.42 -18.04
CA PHE A 166 22.09 -6.09 -18.61
C PHE A 166 20.88 -5.44 -17.93
N TYR A 167 20.98 -4.18 -17.50
CA TYR A 167 19.90 -3.46 -16.82
C TYR A 167 18.59 -3.52 -17.62
N GLU A 168 17.59 -4.27 -17.16
CA GLU A 168 16.20 -3.97 -17.50
C GLU A 168 15.93 -2.57 -16.94
N GLN A 169 15.99 -1.57 -17.82
CA GLN A 169 15.68 -0.20 -17.41
C GLN A 169 14.21 -0.19 -16.94
N PRO A 170 13.95 0.24 -15.70
CA PRO A 170 12.60 0.23 -15.16
C PRO A 170 11.69 1.06 -16.07
N ARG A 171 10.52 0.50 -16.41
CA ARG A 171 9.50 1.21 -17.19
C ARG A 171 9.25 2.58 -16.55
N PRO A 172 9.40 3.70 -17.29
CA PRO A 172 9.15 5.03 -16.74
C PRO A 172 7.73 5.11 -16.16
N VAL A 173 7.59 5.76 -15.01
CA VAL A 173 6.31 5.89 -14.28
C VAL A 173 5.23 6.49 -15.17
N SER A 174 5.60 7.45 -16.01
CA SER A 174 4.76 8.12 -17.02
C SER A 174 4.15 7.18 -18.06
N CYS A 175 4.72 5.99 -18.23
CA CYS A 175 4.34 5.02 -19.25
C CYS A 175 3.52 3.86 -18.67
N VAL A 176 3.31 3.78 -17.34
CA VAL A 176 2.54 2.70 -16.71
C VAL A 176 1.06 2.80 -17.09
N GLY A 177 0.57 1.86 -17.90
CA GLY A 177 -0.82 1.85 -18.39
C GLY A 177 -1.06 2.61 -19.70
N CYS A 178 -0.01 3.15 -20.34
CA CYS A 178 -0.10 3.76 -21.66
C CYS A 178 -0.21 2.69 -22.77
N ASP A 179 -1.18 2.82 -23.67
CA ASP A 179 -1.41 1.91 -24.81
C ASP A 179 -0.29 1.97 -25.86
N ASN A 180 0.47 3.07 -25.87
CA ASN A 180 1.59 3.28 -26.78
C ASN A 180 2.92 2.72 -26.25
N TYR A 181 2.95 2.11 -25.06
CA TYR A 181 4.15 1.51 -24.50
C TYR A 181 4.57 0.26 -25.28
N HIS A 182 5.84 0.21 -25.67
CA HIS A 182 6.41 -0.87 -26.47
C HIS A 182 7.46 -1.68 -25.69
N GLY A 183 8.40 -1.00 -25.05
CA GLY A 183 9.37 -1.61 -24.13
C GLY A 183 10.29 -2.67 -24.74
N GLN A 184 10.60 -2.60 -26.03
CA GLN A 184 11.35 -3.64 -26.74
C GLN A 184 12.71 -3.14 -27.25
N PHE A 185 13.72 -3.99 -27.15
CA PHE A 185 15.04 -3.75 -27.73
C PHE A 185 15.09 -4.11 -29.22
N TYR A 186 15.66 -3.22 -30.01
CA TYR A 186 16.00 -3.44 -31.42
C TYR A 186 17.51 -3.27 -31.58
N GLY A 187 18.25 -4.38 -31.45
CA GLY A 187 19.71 -4.33 -31.33
C GLY A 187 20.11 -3.68 -30.01
N GLU A 188 20.88 -2.60 -30.07
CA GLU A 188 21.37 -1.86 -28.89
C GLU A 188 20.43 -0.75 -28.43
N ASN A 189 19.31 -0.51 -29.12
CA ASN A 189 18.39 0.58 -28.81
C ASN A 189 17.11 0.06 -28.16
N LEU A 190 16.80 0.53 -26.95
CA LEU A 190 15.50 0.36 -26.31
C LEU A 190 14.50 1.34 -26.95
N LEU A 191 13.39 0.81 -27.48
CA LEU A 191 12.23 1.62 -27.86
C LEU A 191 11.17 1.49 -26.78
N THR A 192 11.06 2.52 -25.94
CA THR A 192 10.15 2.55 -24.79
C THR A 192 8.70 2.70 -25.22
N CYS A 193 8.39 3.55 -26.20
CA CYS A 193 7.03 3.86 -26.64
C CYS A 193 7.02 4.17 -28.15
N ALA A 194 5.89 3.91 -28.82
CA ALA A 194 5.68 4.20 -30.25
C ALA A 194 5.71 5.71 -30.57
N ILE A 195 5.39 6.56 -29.59
CA ILE A 195 5.39 8.03 -29.71
C ILE A 195 6.69 8.63 -29.17
N HIS A 196 7.17 8.13 -28.03
CA HIS A 196 8.38 8.61 -27.34
C HIS A 196 9.43 7.50 -27.27
N PRO A 197 10.38 7.43 -28.22
CA PRO A 197 11.34 6.33 -28.34
C PRO A 197 12.16 6.05 -27.07
N HIS A 198 12.46 7.08 -26.28
CA HIS A 198 13.21 6.97 -25.03
C HIS A 198 12.34 7.06 -23.77
N GLY A 199 11.02 7.10 -23.92
CA GLY A 199 10.08 7.35 -22.82
C GLY A 199 9.90 8.83 -22.53
N TRP A 200 8.91 9.13 -21.69
CA TRP A 200 8.61 10.49 -21.23
C TRP A 200 9.16 10.68 -19.81
N ASN A 201 9.87 11.78 -19.56
CA ASN A 201 10.62 11.97 -18.32
C ASN A 201 9.83 12.65 -17.19
N ASP A 202 8.70 13.32 -17.47
CA ASP A 202 7.86 13.93 -16.43
C ASP A 202 6.82 12.94 -15.89
N ASP A 203 6.14 13.32 -14.81
CA ASP A 203 5.18 12.47 -14.08
C ASP A 203 4.02 11.95 -14.95
N ILE A 204 3.60 12.70 -15.98
CA ILE A 204 2.46 12.35 -16.85
C ILE A 204 2.85 12.57 -18.31
N CYS A 205 2.72 11.50 -19.12
CA CYS A 205 2.90 11.58 -20.57
C CYS A 205 1.70 12.30 -21.22
N PRO A 206 1.92 13.30 -22.10
CA PRO A 206 0.84 13.99 -22.79
C PRO A 206 0.01 13.07 -23.71
N ASP A 207 0.61 11.97 -24.17
CA ASP A 207 0.00 11.00 -25.10
C ASP A 207 -0.53 9.74 -24.39
N PHE A 208 -0.81 9.83 -23.09
CA PHE A 208 -1.22 8.69 -22.27
C PHE A 208 -2.57 8.08 -22.71
N PHE A 209 -3.51 8.89 -23.18
CA PHE A 209 -4.89 8.50 -23.51
C PHE A 209 -5.18 8.41 -25.02
N ASN A 210 -4.14 8.43 -25.86
CA ASN A 210 -4.30 8.54 -27.32
C ASN A 210 -4.26 7.17 -28.01
#